data_AF-A0A8J5HKJ5-F1
#
_entry.id   AF-A0A8J5HKJ5-F1
#
_cell.length_a   1.000
_cell.length_b   1.000
_cell.length_c   1.000
_cell.angle_alpha   90.00
_cell.angle_beta   90.00
_cell.angle_gamma   90.00
#
_symmetry.space_group_name_H-M   'P 1'
#
loop_
_entity.id
_entity.type
_entity.pdbx_description
1 polymer ?
#
loop_
_entity_poly.entity_id
_entity_poly.type
_entity_poly.pdbx_seq_one_letter_code
_entity_poly.pdbx_strand_id
1 'polypeptide(L)'
;MYTRKDICPLFGVEFSEIARLGNVCIAAVQSYDNASESIEALNTAELKLNDILNSPTLDAACRKIDNLAEKKELDSALTLMLTKAWSAAKESNLMKDEAKDILYHLYKTAAGNLQRLMPKEVRILKYLLTIEDPEQRLSALRDAFTPGDELEGENVDCLFTTPEVLYSLINTVVDAYLFSREGTLVKEARDLMNPKIIQRLEQLKKEVQDKFL
;
A
#
# COMPACT_ATOMS: atom_id res chain seq x y z
N MET A 1 -21.21 -2.41 41.89
CA MET A 1 -21.65 -1.33 40.98
C MET A 1 -20.49 -0.36 40.83
N TYR A 2 -19.67 -0.51 39.79
CA TYR A 2 -18.65 0.49 39.44
C TYR A 2 -19.18 1.34 38.29
N THR A 3 -19.23 2.64 38.54
CA THR A 3 -19.80 3.66 37.65
C THR A 3 -18.90 3.94 36.45
N ARG A 4 -19.56 4.05 35.30
CA ARG A 4 -19.09 4.31 33.92
C ARG A 4 -18.41 5.68 33.72
N LYS A 5 -17.39 6.07 34.51
CA LYS A 5 -16.73 7.38 34.32
C LYS A 5 -15.20 7.41 34.23
N ASP A 6 -14.51 6.28 34.37
CA ASP A 6 -13.03 6.27 34.33
C ASP A 6 -12.41 5.48 33.16
N ILE A 7 -13.17 5.21 32.09
CA ILE A 7 -12.60 4.60 30.87
C ILE A 7 -12.07 5.73 29.96
N CYS A 8 -10.85 6.13 30.30
CA CYS A 8 -9.75 6.53 29.43
C CYS A 8 -10.03 7.37 28.16
N PRO A 9 -9.44 8.59 28.03
CA PRO A 9 -9.47 9.38 26.79
C PRO A 9 -8.64 8.80 25.63
N LEU A 10 -8.02 7.62 25.77
CA LEU A 10 -7.20 6.98 24.74
C LEU A 10 -8.01 6.34 23.59
N PHE A 11 -9.29 6.02 23.82
CA PHE A 11 -10.15 5.37 22.81
C PHE A 11 -10.51 6.28 21.61
N GLY A 12 -10.43 7.60 21.77
CA GLY A 12 -10.81 8.56 20.72
C GLY A 12 -9.69 8.86 19.71
N VAL A 13 -8.42 8.67 20.10
CA VAL A 13 -7.25 8.99 19.27
C VAL A 13 -6.95 7.84 18.29
N GLU A 14 -7.19 6.60 18.70
CA GLU A 14 -6.91 5.40 17.91
C GLU A 14 -7.93 5.20 16.77
N PHE A 15 -9.23 5.45 17.04
CA PHE A 15 -10.28 5.36 16.01
C PHE A 15 -10.15 6.45 14.93
N SER A 16 -9.70 7.66 15.30
CA SER A 16 -9.46 8.73 14.31
C SER A 16 -8.30 8.42 13.38
N GLU A 17 -7.24 7.78 13.89
CA GLU A 17 -6.08 7.42 13.08
C GLU A 17 -6.41 6.27 12.11
N ILE A 18 -7.21 5.29 12.51
CA ILE A 18 -7.61 4.19 11.60
C ILE A 18 -8.58 4.67 10.52
N ALA A 19 -9.57 5.50 10.89
CA ALA A 19 -10.44 6.14 9.90
C ALA A 19 -9.62 7.00 8.93
N ARG A 20 -8.59 7.69 9.43
CA ARG A 20 -7.63 8.40 8.59
C ARG A 20 -6.87 7.46 7.66
N LEU A 21 -6.38 6.31 8.13
CA LEU A 21 -5.66 5.34 7.29
C LEU A 21 -6.54 4.74 6.19
N GLY A 22 -7.76 4.31 6.52
CA GLY A 22 -8.72 3.84 5.52
C GLY A 22 -9.05 4.91 4.47
N ASN A 23 -9.27 6.15 4.92
CA ASN A 23 -9.47 7.29 4.02
C ASN A 23 -8.22 7.60 3.18
N VAL A 24 -7.02 7.41 3.72
CA VAL A 24 -5.76 7.56 2.98
C VAL A 24 -5.64 6.49 1.89
N CYS A 25 -6.00 5.24 2.17
CA CYS A 25 -6.02 4.18 1.15
C CYS A 25 -7.02 4.49 0.03
N ILE A 26 -8.24 4.92 0.38
CA ILE A 26 -9.26 5.31 -0.59
C ILE A 26 -8.80 6.52 -1.40
N ALA A 27 -8.26 7.55 -0.74
CA ALA A 27 -7.73 8.73 -1.40
C ALA A 27 -6.54 8.40 -2.31
N ALA A 28 -5.71 7.41 -1.96
CA ALA A 28 -4.62 6.95 -2.80
C ALA A 28 -5.13 6.27 -4.08
N VAL A 29 -6.17 5.42 -3.97
CA VAL A 29 -6.83 4.81 -5.13
C VAL A 29 -7.49 5.89 -5.99
N GLN A 30 -8.24 6.82 -5.40
CA GLN A 30 -8.86 7.93 -6.11
C GLN A 30 -7.83 8.86 -6.77
N SER A 31 -6.70 9.11 -6.11
CA SER A 31 -5.61 9.92 -6.67
C SER A 31 -4.92 9.21 -7.82
N TYR A 32 -4.83 7.88 -7.79
CA TYR A 32 -4.35 7.09 -8.91
C TYR A 32 -5.30 7.17 -10.10
N ASP A 33 -6.60 7.01 -9.88
CA ASP A 33 -7.63 7.12 -10.92
C ASP A 33 -7.64 8.53 -11.52
N ASN A 34 -7.71 9.57 -10.68
CA ASN A 34 -7.66 10.97 -11.12
C ASN A 34 -6.34 11.31 -11.84
N ALA A 35 -5.20 10.76 -11.40
CA ALA A 35 -3.92 10.96 -12.07
C ALA A 35 -3.89 10.31 -13.45
N SER A 36 -4.56 9.16 -13.63
CA SER A 36 -4.66 8.50 -14.92
C SER A 36 -5.52 9.28 -15.93
N GLU A 37 -6.43 10.12 -15.43
CA GLU A 37 -7.33 10.98 -16.22
C GLU A 37 -6.86 12.45 -16.29
N SER A 38 -5.90 12.87 -15.46
CA SER A 38 -5.41 14.24 -15.36
C SER A 38 -4.17 14.49 -16.22
N ILE A 39 -4.37 15.23 -17.31
CA ILE A 39 -3.29 15.65 -18.22
C ILE A 39 -2.20 16.44 -17.49
N GLU A 40 -2.57 17.28 -16.51
CA GLU A 40 -1.61 18.09 -15.76
C GLU A 40 -0.73 17.24 -14.82
N ALA A 41 -1.33 16.26 -14.14
CA ALA A 41 -0.60 15.31 -13.30
C ALA A 41 0.36 14.46 -14.15
N LEU A 42 -0.09 14.01 -15.32
CA LEU A 42 0.74 13.27 -16.28
C LEU A 42 1.90 14.12 -16.80
N ASN A 43 1.66 15.37 -17.20
CA ASN A 43 2.72 16.27 -17.67
C ASN A 43 3.78 16.52 -16.57
N THR A 44 3.33 16.72 -15.33
CA THR A 44 4.25 16.93 -14.19
C THR A 44 5.08 15.68 -13.91
N ALA A 45 4.45 14.51 -13.93
CA ALA A 45 5.14 13.23 -13.77
C ALA A 45 6.11 12.95 -14.92
N GLU A 46 5.76 13.31 -16.16
CA GLU A 46 6.64 13.18 -17.32
C GLU A 46 7.89 14.05 -17.18
N LEU A 47 7.75 15.30 -16.72
CA LEU A 47 8.90 16.17 -16.45
C LEU A 47 9.84 15.57 -15.39
N LYS A 48 9.29 15.05 -14.30
CA LYS A 48 10.07 14.36 -13.25
C LYS A 48 10.75 13.11 -13.79
N LEU A 49 10.05 12.30 -14.58
CA LEU A 49 10.60 11.09 -15.17
C LEU A 49 11.75 11.42 -16.14
N ASN A 50 11.57 12.42 -16.99
CA ASN A 50 12.62 12.90 -17.89
C ASN A 50 13.84 13.40 -17.11
N ASP A 51 13.62 14.13 -16.01
CA ASP A 51 14.73 14.55 -15.14
C ASP A 51 15.48 13.36 -14.50
N ILE A 52 14.76 12.31 -14.07
CA ILE A 52 15.36 11.07 -13.56
C ILE A 52 16.18 10.37 -14.66
N LEU A 53 15.61 10.19 -15.85
CA LEU A 53 16.24 9.47 -16.97
C LEU A 53 17.45 10.19 -17.55
N ASN A 54 17.48 11.53 -17.48
CA ASN A 54 18.62 12.34 -17.91
C ASN A 54 19.74 12.43 -16.85
N SER A 55 19.66 11.65 -15.77
CA SER A 55 20.72 11.60 -14.76
C SER A 55 22.00 10.99 -15.34
N PRO A 56 23.18 11.48 -14.96
CA PRO A 56 24.46 11.02 -15.52
C PRO A 56 24.84 9.60 -15.11
N THR A 57 24.24 9.07 -14.04
CA THR A 57 24.47 7.72 -13.51
C THR A 57 23.19 7.14 -12.92
N LEU A 58 23.12 5.81 -12.80
CA LEU A 58 22.03 5.12 -12.12
C LEU A 58 21.90 5.55 -10.65
N ASP A 59 23.03 5.68 -9.93
CA ASP A 59 23.03 6.15 -8.54
C ASP A 59 22.40 7.55 -8.42
N ALA A 60 22.76 8.47 -9.31
CA ALA A 60 22.16 9.81 -9.33
C ALA A 60 20.66 9.77 -9.62
N ALA A 61 20.21 8.87 -10.51
CA ALA A 61 18.80 8.68 -10.81
C ALA A 61 18.02 8.12 -9.60
N CYS A 62 18.56 7.10 -8.92
CA CYS A 62 17.96 6.54 -7.70
C CYS A 62 17.87 7.60 -6.58
N ARG A 63 18.92 8.40 -6.35
CA ARG A 63 18.89 9.49 -5.37
C ARG A 63 17.82 10.53 -5.66
N LYS A 64 17.52 10.82 -6.94
CA LYS A 64 16.42 11.71 -7.28
C LYS A 64 15.07 11.14 -6.85
N ILE A 65 14.86 9.83 -7.02
CA ILE A 65 13.66 9.14 -6.54
C ILE A 65 13.57 9.21 -5.01
N ASP A 66 14.68 8.96 -4.31
CA ASP A 66 14.73 9.06 -2.84
C ASP A 66 14.37 10.48 -2.37
N ASN A 67 14.97 11.52 -2.98
CA ASN A 67 14.66 12.92 -2.67
C ASN A 67 13.19 13.28 -2.93
N LEU A 68 12.58 12.75 -4.00
CA LEU A 68 11.16 12.94 -4.28
C LEU A 68 10.29 12.28 -3.21
N ALA A 69 10.66 11.08 -2.75
CA ALA A 69 9.94 10.39 -1.69
C ALA A 69 10.02 11.15 -0.36
N GLU A 70 11.21 11.61 0.03
CA GLU A 70 11.42 12.43 1.25
C GLU A 70 10.56 13.69 1.26
N LYS A 71 10.38 14.34 0.11
CA LYS A 71 9.56 15.53 -0.06
C LYS A 71 8.07 15.25 -0.25
N LYS A 72 7.66 13.98 -0.28
CA LYS A 72 6.28 13.55 -0.61
C LYS A 72 5.85 13.98 -2.02
N GLU A 73 6.82 14.10 -2.94
CA GLU A 73 6.65 14.46 -4.34
C GLU A 73 6.76 13.24 -5.28
N LEU A 74 7.01 12.05 -4.75
CA LEU A 74 6.90 10.78 -5.47
C LEU A 74 5.40 10.42 -5.62
N ASP A 75 4.74 11.07 -6.58
CA ASP A 75 3.30 10.96 -6.78
C ASP A 75 2.88 9.67 -7.51
N SER A 76 1.56 9.42 -7.51
CA SER A 76 0.93 8.25 -8.12
C SER A 76 1.14 8.18 -9.64
N ALA A 77 1.17 9.32 -10.34
CA ALA A 77 1.40 9.38 -11.78
C ALA A 77 2.84 8.98 -12.14
N LEU A 78 3.84 9.53 -11.45
CA LEU A 78 5.24 9.16 -11.64
C LEU A 78 5.50 7.69 -11.33
N THR A 79 4.93 7.19 -10.22
CA THR A 79 5.01 5.79 -9.84
C THR A 79 4.41 4.87 -10.91
N LEU A 80 3.27 5.26 -11.47
CA LEU A 80 2.60 4.52 -12.54
C LEU A 80 3.46 4.47 -13.81
N MET A 81 4.08 5.59 -14.20
CA MET A 81 4.97 5.64 -15.36
C MET A 81 6.18 4.72 -15.17
N LEU A 82 6.84 4.75 -14.00
CA LEU A 82 7.97 3.87 -13.69
C LEU A 82 7.57 2.39 -13.73
N THR A 83 6.41 2.07 -13.15
CA THR A 83 5.87 0.70 -13.16
C THR A 83 5.57 0.22 -14.58
N LYS A 84 4.92 1.05 -15.40
CA LYS A 84 4.62 0.74 -16.80
C LYS A 84 5.89 0.59 -17.63
N ALA A 85 6.86 1.48 -17.44
CA ALA A 85 8.14 1.42 -18.14
C ALA A 85 8.89 0.12 -17.82
N TRP A 86 8.95 -0.28 -16.55
CA TRP A 86 9.54 -1.56 -16.16
C TRP A 86 8.79 -2.75 -16.74
N SER A 87 7.46 -2.80 -16.64
CA SER A 87 6.65 -3.89 -17.20
C SER A 87 6.87 -4.05 -18.71
N ALA A 88 6.86 -2.94 -19.45
CA ALA A 88 7.10 -2.94 -20.90
C ALA A 88 8.54 -3.38 -21.24
N ALA A 89 9.54 -2.94 -20.47
CA ALA A 89 10.93 -3.32 -20.68
C ALA A 89 11.17 -4.80 -20.39
N LYS A 90 10.60 -5.32 -19.29
CA LYS A 90 10.69 -6.73 -18.89
C LYS A 90 10.17 -7.68 -19.97
N GLU A 91 9.08 -7.30 -20.64
CA GLU A 91 8.44 -8.12 -21.68
C GLU A 91 9.05 -7.90 -23.08
N SER A 92 9.89 -6.87 -23.26
CA SER A 92 10.45 -6.52 -24.56
C SER A 92 11.66 -7.37 -24.93
N ASN A 93 11.60 -8.00 -26.10
CA ASN A 93 12.75 -8.66 -26.73
C ASN A 93 13.62 -7.69 -27.56
N LEU A 94 13.19 -6.43 -27.70
CA LEU A 94 13.88 -5.41 -28.51
C LEU A 94 14.80 -4.52 -27.68
N MET A 95 14.66 -4.57 -26.36
CA MET A 95 15.38 -3.70 -25.43
C MET A 95 16.64 -4.40 -24.91
N LYS A 96 17.75 -3.67 -24.85
CA LYS A 96 19.01 -4.17 -24.31
C LYS A 96 18.90 -4.46 -22.82
N ASP A 97 19.63 -5.47 -22.35
CA ASP A 97 19.59 -5.90 -20.96
C ASP A 97 20.04 -4.80 -20.01
N GLU A 98 21.03 -3.98 -20.40
CA GLU A 98 21.48 -2.85 -19.56
C GLU A 98 20.37 -1.81 -19.34
N ALA A 99 19.52 -1.59 -20.34
CA ALA A 99 18.41 -0.67 -20.22
C ALA A 99 17.27 -1.27 -19.36
N LYS A 100 17.09 -2.59 -19.41
CA LYS A 100 16.15 -3.30 -18.52
C LYS A 100 16.64 -3.24 -17.07
N ASP A 101 17.93 -3.44 -16.83
CA ASP A 101 18.53 -3.38 -15.50
C ASP A 101 18.37 -1.98 -14.89
N ILE A 102 18.65 -0.92 -15.66
CA ILE A 102 18.41 0.46 -15.22
C ILE A 102 16.95 0.66 -14.83
N LEU A 103 15.99 0.30 -15.69
CA LEU A 103 14.57 0.45 -15.39
C LEU A 103 14.11 -0.40 -14.20
N TYR A 104 14.66 -1.60 -14.05
CA TYR A 104 14.42 -2.46 -12.89
C TYR A 104 14.84 -1.75 -11.60
N HIS A 105 16.05 -1.18 -11.58
CA HIS A 105 16.56 -0.48 -10.41
C HIS A 105 15.74 0.78 -10.08
N LEU A 106 15.37 1.59 -11.07
CA LEU A 106 14.51 2.75 -10.85
C LEU A 106 13.14 2.36 -10.29
N TYR A 107 12.52 1.32 -10.86
CA TYR A 107 11.27 0.76 -10.34
C TYR A 107 11.43 0.26 -8.90
N LYS A 108 12.49 -0.50 -8.62
CA LYS A 108 12.75 -1.04 -7.27
C LYS A 108 12.99 0.06 -6.25
N THR A 109 13.71 1.12 -6.59
CA THR A 109 13.92 2.29 -5.71
C THR A 109 12.60 3.00 -5.42
N ALA A 110 11.78 3.27 -6.44
CA ALA A 110 10.46 3.89 -6.24
C ALA A 110 9.52 3.00 -5.41
N ALA A 111 9.43 1.72 -5.74
CA ALA A 111 8.59 0.76 -5.03
C ALA A 111 9.04 0.58 -3.56
N GLY A 112 10.35 0.54 -3.31
CA GLY A 112 10.90 0.46 -1.95
C GLY A 112 10.57 1.69 -1.11
N ASN A 113 10.67 2.89 -1.68
CA ASN A 113 10.26 4.13 -1.01
C ASN A 113 8.77 4.12 -0.67
N LEU A 114 7.91 3.70 -1.61
CA LEU A 114 6.47 3.60 -1.35
C LEU A 114 6.15 2.59 -0.25
N GLN A 115 6.84 1.45 -0.23
CA GLN A 115 6.66 0.44 0.82
C GLN A 115 7.00 1.01 2.21
N ARG A 116 8.05 1.82 2.34
CA ARG A 116 8.44 2.45 3.62
C ARG A 116 7.45 3.53 4.06
N LEU A 117 6.77 4.18 3.13
CA LEU A 117 5.71 5.14 3.43
C LEU A 117 4.38 4.47 3.84
N MET A 118 4.24 3.15 3.64
CA MET A 118 3.01 2.45 4.00
C MET A 118 2.88 2.33 5.53
N PRO A 119 1.69 2.64 6.09
CA PRO A 119 1.40 2.37 7.50
C PRO A 119 1.63 0.90 7.82
N LYS A 120 2.13 0.62 9.02
CA LYS A 120 2.51 -0.74 9.43
C LYS A 120 1.34 -1.72 9.38
N GLU A 121 0.13 -1.27 9.70
CA GLU A 121 -1.09 -2.07 9.64
C GLU A 121 -1.39 -2.53 8.20
N VAL A 122 -1.13 -1.67 7.21
CA VAL A 122 -1.31 -2.02 5.80
C VAL A 122 -0.23 -3.00 5.35
N ARG A 123 0.99 -2.90 5.88
CA ARG A 123 2.08 -3.86 5.62
C ARG A 123 1.78 -5.23 6.22
N ILE A 124 1.32 -5.28 7.47
CA ILE A 124 0.83 -6.50 8.14
C ILE A 124 -0.29 -7.15 7.32
N LEU A 125 -1.31 -6.37 6.94
CA LEU A 125 -2.42 -6.87 6.13
C LEU A 125 -1.95 -7.44 4.79
N LYS A 126 -1.04 -6.74 4.10
CA LYS A 126 -0.47 -7.20 2.83
C LYS A 126 0.24 -8.53 2.99
N TYR A 127 1.04 -8.70 4.04
CA TYR A 127 1.73 -9.96 4.35
C TYR A 127 0.73 -11.10 4.61
N LEU A 128 -0.28 -10.88 5.47
CA LEU A 128 -1.30 -11.88 5.77
C LEU A 128 -2.06 -12.38 4.53
N LEU A 129 -2.31 -11.49 3.56
CA LEU A 129 -2.98 -11.85 2.30
C LEU A 129 -2.12 -12.73 1.36
N THR A 130 -0.80 -12.76 1.56
CA THR A 130 0.10 -13.66 0.83
C THR A 130 0.09 -15.09 1.37
N ILE A 131 -0.34 -15.29 2.62
CA ILE A 131 -0.32 -16.60 3.28
C ILE A 131 -1.56 -17.40 2.86
N GLU A 132 -1.33 -18.46 2.09
CA GLU A 132 -2.41 -19.33 1.60
C GLU A 132 -2.86 -20.35 2.65
N ASP A 133 -1.91 -20.89 3.41
CA ASP A 133 -2.15 -21.90 4.43
C ASP A 133 -2.86 -21.28 5.66
N PRO A 134 -4.05 -21.79 6.06
CA PRO A 134 -4.81 -21.22 7.17
C PRO A 134 -4.11 -21.31 8.53
N GLU A 135 -3.31 -22.35 8.77
CA GLU A 135 -2.60 -22.52 10.05
C GLU A 135 -1.43 -21.54 10.15
N GLN A 136 -0.66 -21.39 9.08
CA GLN A 136 0.40 -20.38 8.99
C GLN A 136 -0.18 -18.97 9.10
N ARG A 137 -1.33 -18.70 8.48
CA ARG A 137 -1.98 -17.38 8.60
C ARG A 137 -2.43 -17.11 10.03
N LEU A 138 -2.97 -18.12 10.71
CA LEU A 138 -3.33 -18.00 12.13
C LEU A 138 -2.10 -17.78 13.02
N SER A 139 -0.98 -18.45 12.73
CA SER A 139 0.29 -18.21 13.42
C SER A 139 0.76 -16.77 13.20
N ALA A 140 0.78 -16.30 11.95
CA ALA A 140 1.18 -14.94 11.62
C ALA A 140 0.27 -13.87 12.26
N LEU A 141 -1.03 -14.15 12.41
CA LEU A 141 -1.95 -13.29 13.17
C LEU A 141 -1.55 -13.23 14.65
N ARG A 142 -1.22 -14.37 15.28
CA ARG A 142 -0.76 -14.40 16.67
C ARG A 142 0.54 -13.61 16.85
N ASP A 143 1.45 -13.76 15.91
CA ASP A 143 2.72 -13.02 15.91
C ASP A 143 2.45 -11.52 15.76
N ALA A 144 1.62 -11.11 14.80
CA ALA A 144 1.25 -9.72 14.57
C ALA A 144 0.48 -9.09 15.74
N PHE A 145 -0.20 -9.88 16.58
CA PHE A 145 -0.92 -9.41 17.77
C PHE A 145 -0.10 -9.50 19.06
N THR A 146 1.13 -10.01 18.98
CA THR A 146 2.03 -10.08 20.14
C THR A 146 2.93 -8.85 20.14
N PRO A 147 2.81 -7.95 21.13
CA PRO A 147 3.66 -6.76 21.20
C PRO A 147 5.13 -7.14 21.33
N GLY A 148 6.00 -6.42 20.62
CA GLY A 148 7.45 -6.65 20.63
C GLY A 148 8.21 -5.47 20.02
N ASP A 149 9.53 -5.59 19.93
CA ASP A 149 10.33 -4.58 19.23
C ASP A 149 10.02 -4.60 17.73
N GLU A 150 9.74 -3.42 17.16
CA GLU A 150 9.49 -3.30 15.73
C GLU A 150 10.80 -3.13 14.97
N LEU A 151 10.98 -3.95 13.94
CA LEU A 151 12.14 -3.87 13.04
C LEU A 151 11.64 -3.78 11.62
N GLU A 152 12.02 -2.71 10.92
CA GLU A 152 11.67 -2.51 9.52
C GLU A 152 12.87 -2.79 8.62
N GLY A 153 12.67 -3.62 7.60
CA GLY A 153 13.73 -4.07 6.70
C GLY A 153 13.29 -4.05 5.24
N GLU A 154 14.25 -4.24 4.32
CA GLU A 154 13.92 -4.30 2.88
C GLU A 154 13.05 -5.52 2.53
N ASN A 155 13.14 -6.60 3.31
CA ASN A 155 12.51 -7.88 3.00
C ASN A 155 11.69 -8.48 4.15
N VAL A 156 11.94 -8.07 5.38
CA VAL A 156 11.26 -8.62 6.56
C VAL A 156 11.00 -7.47 7.52
N ASP A 157 9.74 -7.36 7.88
CA ASP A 157 9.22 -6.41 8.85
C ASP A 157 8.75 -7.22 10.06
N CYS A 158 9.31 -6.95 11.23
CA CYS A 158 8.76 -7.38 12.52
C CYS A 158 7.84 -6.25 12.98
N LEU A 159 6.55 -6.34 12.68
CA LEU A 159 5.56 -5.33 13.01
C LEU A 159 4.45 -5.97 13.83
N PHE A 160 3.91 -5.20 14.78
CA PHE A 160 2.76 -5.65 15.56
C PHE A 160 1.64 -4.61 15.51
N THR A 161 0.43 -5.09 15.74
CA THR A 161 -0.81 -4.32 15.80
C THR A 161 -1.76 -4.98 16.80
N THR A 162 -2.98 -4.45 16.97
CA THR A 162 -4.00 -5.11 17.79
C THR A 162 -5.08 -5.74 16.91
N PRO A 163 -5.81 -6.76 17.41
CA PRO A 163 -6.95 -7.33 16.71
C PRO A 163 -7.98 -6.29 16.27
N GLU A 164 -8.27 -5.30 17.11
CA GLU A 164 -9.26 -4.25 16.85
C GLU A 164 -8.82 -3.34 15.70
N VAL A 165 -7.55 -2.93 15.71
CA VAL A 165 -6.95 -2.06 14.68
C VAL A 165 -6.99 -2.76 13.32
N LEU A 166 -6.53 -4.02 13.27
CA LEU A 166 -6.50 -4.79 12.03
C LEU A 166 -7.92 -5.10 11.52
N TYR A 167 -8.84 -5.50 12.40
CA TYR A 167 -10.23 -5.77 12.04
C TYR A 167 -10.91 -4.51 11.48
N SER A 168 -10.70 -3.36 12.11
CA SER A 168 -11.27 -2.08 11.66
C SER A 168 -10.73 -1.69 10.28
N LEU A 169 -9.42 -1.82 10.04
CA LEU A 169 -8.81 -1.58 8.73
C LEU A 169 -9.42 -2.50 7.66
N ILE A 170 -9.51 -3.81 7.93
CA ILE A 170 -10.11 -4.77 6.99
C ILE A 170 -11.57 -4.40 6.70
N ASN A 171 -12.33 -4.05 7.74
CA ASN A 171 -13.72 -3.64 7.60
C ASN A 171 -13.86 -2.40 6.71
N THR A 172 -13.05 -1.36 6.92
CA THR A 172 -13.09 -0.14 6.11
C THR A 172 -12.77 -0.42 4.65
N VAL A 173 -11.80 -1.28 4.34
CA VAL A 173 -11.45 -1.64 2.96
C VAL A 173 -12.59 -2.43 2.29
N VAL A 174 -13.19 -3.40 3.00
CA VAL A 174 -14.32 -4.19 2.48
C VAL A 174 -15.55 -3.31 2.28
N ASP A 175 -15.89 -2.45 3.24
CA ASP A 175 -17.03 -1.53 3.14
C ASP A 175 -16.82 -0.57 1.97
N ALA A 176 -15.62 0.01 1.84
CA ALA A 176 -15.28 0.88 0.71
C ALA A 176 -15.47 0.17 -0.64
N TYR A 177 -15.11 -1.12 -0.75
CA TYR A 177 -15.36 -1.94 -1.94
C TYR A 177 -16.87 -2.17 -2.21
N LEU A 178 -17.67 -2.40 -1.17
CA LEU A 178 -19.12 -2.62 -1.33
C LEU A 178 -19.84 -1.32 -1.73
N PHE A 179 -19.55 -0.21 -1.05
CA PHE A 179 -20.08 1.11 -1.40
C PHE A 179 -19.61 1.56 -2.79
N SER A 180 -18.39 1.20 -3.17
CA SER A 180 -17.82 1.37 -4.51
C SER A 180 -18.65 0.73 -5.61
N ARG A 181 -19.26 -0.44 -5.35
CA ARG A 181 -20.13 -1.13 -6.31
C ARG A 181 -21.49 -0.47 -6.46
N GLU A 182 -21.92 0.32 -5.48
CA GLU A 182 -23.18 1.09 -5.51
C GLU A 182 -23.00 2.51 -6.09
N GLY A 183 -21.76 2.96 -6.33
CA GLY A 183 -21.43 4.31 -6.86
C GLY A 183 -20.80 4.35 -8.27
N THR A 184 -20.42 5.56 -8.70
CA THR A 184 -19.83 5.88 -10.02
C THR A 184 -18.33 5.61 -10.11
N LEU A 185 -17.80 4.54 -9.51
CA LEU A 185 -16.41 4.16 -9.76
C LEU A 185 -16.28 3.54 -11.15
N VAL A 186 -15.29 4.04 -11.90
CA VAL A 186 -14.97 3.60 -13.26
C VAL A 186 -14.59 2.12 -13.26
N LYS A 187 -14.98 1.43 -14.33
CA LYS A 187 -14.91 -0.03 -14.49
C LYS A 187 -13.49 -0.59 -14.27
N GLU A 188 -12.44 0.12 -14.67
CA GLU A 188 -11.05 -0.35 -14.55
C GLU A 188 -10.56 -0.39 -13.09
N ALA A 189 -10.91 0.57 -12.23
CA ALA A 189 -10.59 0.54 -10.80
C ALA A 189 -11.32 -0.61 -10.07
N ARG A 190 -12.53 -0.93 -10.54
CA ARG A 190 -13.34 -2.06 -10.06
C ARG A 190 -12.75 -3.41 -10.48
N ASP A 191 -12.25 -3.50 -11.71
CA ASP A 191 -11.63 -4.70 -12.28
C ASP A 191 -10.21 -4.93 -11.71
N LEU A 192 -9.51 -3.87 -11.28
CA LEU A 192 -8.23 -3.91 -10.56
C LEU A 192 -8.37 -4.42 -9.11
N MET A 193 -9.53 -4.22 -8.48
CA MET A 193 -9.84 -4.81 -7.18
C MET A 193 -10.22 -6.28 -7.36
N ASN A 194 -9.20 -7.14 -7.39
CA ASN A 194 -9.32 -8.58 -7.60
C ASN A 194 -10.37 -9.22 -6.67
N PRO A 195 -11.47 -9.80 -7.18
CA PRO A 195 -12.52 -10.42 -6.37
C PRO A 195 -12.01 -11.48 -5.39
N LYS A 196 -10.90 -12.16 -5.73
CA LYS A 196 -10.24 -13.13 -4.85
C LYS A 196 -9.60 -12.46 -3.62
N ILE A 197 -9.07 -11.24 -3.77
CA ILE A 197 -8.49 -10.48 -2.66
C ILE A 197 -9.60 -10.03 -1.71
N ILE A 198 -10.73 -9.54 -2.22
CA ILE A 198 -11.89 -9.18 -1.39
C ILE A 198 -12.42 -10.40 -0.63
N GLN A 199 -12.56 -11.55 -1.29
CA GLN A 199 -12.95 -12.78 -0.61
C GLN A 199 -11.96 -13.18 0.49
N ARG A 200 -10.64 -13.06 0.25
CA ARG A 200 -9.62 -13.29 1.27
C ARG A 200 -9.73 -12.29 2.43
N LEU A 201 -10.01 -11.02 2.15
CA LEU A 201 -10.24 -10.00 3.18
C LEU A 201 -11.46 -10.33 4.04
N GLU A 202 -12.57 -10.78 3.44
CA GLU A 202 -13.76 -11.21 4.20
C GLU A 202 -13.49 -12.44 5.07
N GLN A 203 -12.69 -13.39 4.57
CA GLN A 203 -12.26 -14.55 5.37
C GLN A 203 -11.38 -14.11 6.53
N LEU A 204 -10.38 -13.27 6.27
CA LEU A 204 -9.49 -12.75 7.30
C LEU A 204 -10.25 -11.93 8.34
N LYS A 205 -11.23 -11.11 7.91
CA LYS A 205 -12.15 -10.38 8.81
C LYS A 205 -12.84 -11.32 9.79
N LYS A 206 -13.40 -12.43 9.30
CA LYS A 206 -14.05 -13.45 10.15
C LYS A 206 -13.05 -14.13 11.07
N GLU A 207 -11.86 -14.47 10.58
CA GLU A 207 -10.82 -15.12 11.39
C GLU A 207 -10.36 -14.24 12.55
N VAL A 208 -10.17 -12.93 12.32
CA VAL A 208 -9.83 -11.98 13.37
C VAL A 208 -10.99 -11.86 14.37
N GLN A 209 -12.23 -11.74 13.87
CA GLN A 209 -13.42 -11.64 14.70
C GLN A 209 -13.66 -12.87 15.57
N ASP A 210 -13.60 -14.07 15.01
CA ASP A 210 -14.00 -15.30 15.70
C ASP A 210 -12.95 -15.78 16.72
N LYS A 211 -11.69 -15.39 16.55
CA LYS A 211 -10.56 -15.94 17.31
C LYS A 211 -9.86 -14.93 18.23
N PHE A 212 -10.07 -13.63 18.01
CA PHE A 212 -9.31 -12.58 18.71
C PHE A 212 -10.17 -11.41 19.21
N LEU A 213 -11.48 -11.34 18.89
CA LEU A 213 -12.43 -10.33 19.37
C LEU A 213 -13.62 -10.98 20.10
#